data_AF-A0A661IMQ1-F1
#
_entry.id   AF-A0A661IMQ1-F1
#
_cell.length_a   1.000
_cell.length_b   1.000
_cell.length_c   1.000
_cell.angle_alpha   90.00
_cell.angle_beta   90.00
_cell.angle_gamma   90.00
#
_symmetry.space_group_name_H-M   'P 1'
#
loop_
_entity.id
_entity.type
_entity.pdbx_description
1 polymer ?
#
loop_
_entity_poly.entity_id
_entity_poly.type
_entity_poly.pdbx_seq_one_letter_code
_entity_poly.pdbx_strand_id
1 'polypeptide(L)'
;MAEIKSTLDLVMEKVKKLEITPEEREEFHRKEEEEKARGIFSRYLKGRGERIEALREELSRTPESVKRALVSLICQEFSFLSPSERWIEALKLLKGEGVGDKVREVVERYRKGREEETERVKEELRRLFSQRGIRGDAVDPNPEVHPSWESSLKGLEEKAREELRRILDLS
;
A
#
# COMPACT_ATOMS: atom_id res chain seq x y z
N MET A 1 -5.63 58.53 -23.40
CA MET A 1 -6.37 57.30 -23.75
C MET A 1 -5.76 56.19 -22.90
N ALA A 2 -6.52 55.67 -21.94
CA ALA A 2 -6.02 54.67 -20.99
C ALA A 2 -6.21 53.27 -21.62
N GLU A 3 -5.13 52.67 -22.09
CA GLU A 3 -5.12 51.29 -22.54
C GLU A 3 -5.27 50.39 -21.31
N ILE A 4 -6.46 49.83 -21.11
CA ILE A 4 -6.70 48.82 -20.08
C ILE A 4 -6.01 47.54 -20.56
N LYS A 5 -4.82 47.27 -20.03
CA LYS A 5 -4.12 45.99 -20.24
C LYS A 5 -5.06 44.83 -19.87
N SER A 6 -5.14 43.83 -20.74
CA SER A 6 -5.93 42.63 -20.52
C SER A 6 -5.44 41.90 -19.27
N THR A 7 -6.38 41.34 -18.50
CA THR A 7 -6.09 40.48 -17.34
C THR A 7 -5.14 39.34 -17.71
N LEU A 8 -5.19 38.89 -18.97
CA LEU A 8 -4.31 37.86 -19.54
C LEU A 8 -2.87 38.35 -19.72
N ASP A 9 -2.67 39.62 -20.10
CA ASP A 9 -1.34 40.22 -20.23
C ASP A 9 -0.69 40.43 -18.86
N LEU A 10 -1.48 40.82 -17.85
CA LEU A 10 -1.02 40.93 -16.46
C LEU A 10 -0.65 39.57 -15.85
N VAL A 11 -1.40 38.52 -16.17
CA VAL A 11 -1.09 37.15 -15.74
C VAL A 11 0.17 36.64 -16.45
N MET A 12 0.32 36.87 -17.76
CA MET A 12 1.52 36.46 -18.50
C MET A 12 2.78 37.26 -18.08
N GLU A 13 2.67 38.54 -17.72
CA GLU A 13 3.79 39.30 -17.14
C GLU A 13 4.20 38.80 -15.75
N LYS A 14 3.24 38.32 -14.93
CA LYS A 14 3.54 37.72 -13.62
C LYS A 14 4.13 36.31 -13.75
N VAL A 15 3.65 35.51 -14.71
CA VAL A 15 4.17 34.16 -14.98
C VAL A 15 5.55 34.22 -15.64
N LYS A 16 5.84 35.23 -16.47
CA LYS A 16 7.20 35.46 -17.02
C LYS A 16 8.29 35.69 -15.97
N LYS A 17 7.93 36.08 -14.74
CA LYS A 17 8.88 36.26 -13.62
C LYS A 17 9.03 35.01 -12.74
N LEU A 18 8.23 33.98 -13.00
CA LEU A 18 8.37 32.65 -12.40
C LEU A 18 8.98 31.77 -13.48
N GLU A 19 10.31 31.83 -13.61
CA GLU A 19 11.05 30.78 -14.33
C GLU A 19 10.86 29.50 -13.51
N ILE A 20 9.79 28.76 -13.79
CA ILE A 20 9.58 27.43 -13.22
C ILE A 20 10.77 26.61 -13.67
N THR A 21 11.60 26.28 -12.70
CA THR A 21 12.82 25.50 -12.93
C THR A 21 12.43 24.12 -13.47
N PRO A 22 13.32 23.45 -14.22
CA PRO A 22 13.09 22.07 -14.67
C PRO A 22 12.74 21.14 -13.50
N GLU A 23 13.38 21.35 -12.34
CA GLU A 23 13.10 20.59 -11.11
C GLU A 23 11.66 20.81 -10.60
N GLU A 24 11.18 22.06 -10.58
CA GLU A 24 9.81 22.38 -10.14
C GLU A 24 8.77 21.81 -11.11
N ARG A 25 9.02 21.83 -12.43
CA ARG A 25 8.13 21.19 -13.41
C ARG A 25 8.02 19.69 -13.20
N GLU A 26 9.14 19.01 -12.98
CA GLU A 26 9.14 17.56 -12.71
C GLU A 26 8.43 17.24 -11.39
N GLU A 27 8.57 18.08 -10.36
CA GLU A 27 7.85 17.90 -9.09
C GLU A 27 6.34 18.08 -9.26
N PHE A 28 5.89 19.09 -10.03
CA PHE A 28 4.47 19.27 -10.34
C PHE A 28 3.90 18.09 -11.12
N HIS A 29 4.60 17.60 -12.14
CA HIS A 29 4.17 16.44 -12.91
C HIS A 29 4.06 15.18 -12.04
N ARG A 30 5.03 14.94 -11.16
CA ARG A 30 5.00 13.80 -10.23
C ARG A 30 3.81 13.88 -9.27
N LYS A 31 3.54 15.07 -8.72
CA LYS A 31 2.38 15.29 -7.82
C LYS A 31 1.07 15.06 -8.55
N GLU A 32 0.91 15.54 -9.78
CA GLU A 32 -0.30 15.26 -10.57
C GLU A 32 -0.48 13.75 -10.83
N GLU A 33 0.60 13.03 -11.10
CA GLU A 33 0.55 11.57 -11.32
C GLU A 33 0.15 10.82 -10.04
N GLU A 34 0.71 11.22 -8.90
CA GLU A 34 0.34 10.67 -7.60
C GLU A 34 -1.12 10.98 -7.24
N GLU A 35 -1.61 12.18 -7.51
CA GLU A 35 -3.01 12.55 -7.28
C GLU A 35 -3.96 11.73 -8.17
N LYS A 36 -3.62 11.53 -9.44
CA LYS A 36 -4.38 10.65 -10.34
C LYS A 36 -4.40 9.22 -9.81
N ALA A 37 -3.26 8.68 -9.39
CA ALA A 37 -3.17 7.35 -8.81
C ALA A 37 -4.02 7.23 -7.52
N ARG A 38 -3.96 8.23 -6.62
CA ARG A 38 -4.81 8.29 -5.42
C ARG A 38 -6.29 8.35 -5.76
N GLY A 39 -6.66 9.10 -6.80
CA GLY A 39 -8.03 9.19 -7.30
C GLY A 39 -8.56 7.83 -7.80
N ILE A 40 -7.75 7.10 -8.57
CA ILE A 40 -8.08 5.73 -9.02
C ILE A 40 -8.17 4.79 -7.81
N PHE A 41 -7.18 4.81 -6.91
CA PHE A 41 -7.15 3.98 -5.72
C PHE A 41 -8.39 4.22 -4.83
N SER A 42 -8.79 5.47 -4.63
CA SER A 42 -9.95 5.78 -3.81
C SER A 42 -11.26 5.35 -4.48
N ARG A 43 -11.42 5.56 -5.79
CA ARG A 43 -12.65 5.20 -6.52
C ARG A 43 -12.83 3.70 -6.67
N TYR A 44 -11.73 2.98 -6.93
CA TYR A 44 -11.80 1.57 -7.29
C TYR A 44 -11.27 0.64 -6.21
N LEU A 45 -10.49 1.06 -5.22
CA LEU A 45 -9.85 0.13 -4.29
C LEU A 45 -10.24 0.37 -2.83
N LYS A 46 -10.75 1.56 -2.48
CA LYS A 46 -11.37 1.80 -1.16
C LYS A 46 -12.88 1.52 -1.20
N GLY A 47 -13.35 0.59 -0.35
CA GLY A 47 -14.79 0.37 -0.09
C GLY A 47 -15.59 -0.31 -1.22
N ARG A 48 -16.88 0.05 -1.36
CA ARG A 48 -17.79 -0.43 -2.43
C ARG A 48 -17.57 0.36 -3.73
N GLY A 49 -16.32 0.39 -4.20
CA GLY A 49 -15.95 1.10 -5.43
C GLY A 49 -16.71 0.60 -6.66
N GLU A 50 -16.52 1.30 -7.78
CA GLU A 50 -17.11 0.97 -9.10
C GLU A 50 -16.79 -0.47 -9.57
N ARG A 51 -17.28 -0.97 -10.69
CA ARG A 51 -16.95 -2.36 -11.08
C ARG A 51 -15.49 -2.49 -11.56
N ILE A 52 -14.91 -3.69 -11.44
CA ILE A 52 -13.52 -3.94 -11.84
C ILE A 52 -13.30 -3.76 -13.35
N GLU A 53 -14.35 -3.94 -14.15
CA GLU A 53 -14.32 -3.69 -15.59
C GLU A 53 -14.09 -2.21 -15.92
N ALA A 54 -14.65 -1.30 -15.12
CA ALA A 54 -14.42 0.14 -15.28
C ALA A 54 -12.98 0.53 -14.93
N LEU A 55 -12.38 -0.14 -13.93
CA LEU A 55 -10.95 0.01 -13.65
C LEU A 55 -10.10 -0.41 -14.85
N ARG A 56 -10.41 -1.56 -15.48
CA ARG A 56 -9.69 -2.03 -16.67
C ARG A 56 -9.74 -1.00 -17.81
N GLU A 57 -10.91 -0.42 -18.07
CA GLU A 57 -11.04 0.64 -19.09
C GLU A 57 -10.22 1.87 -18.73
N GLU A 58 -10.31 2.36 -17.50
CA GLU A 58 -9.53 3.52 -17.05
C GLU A 58 -8.03 3.27 -17.15
N LEU A 59 -7.55 2.09 -16.72
CA LEU A 59 -6.15 1.70 -16.82
C LEU A 59 -5.68 1.60 -18.28
N SER A 60 -6.54 1.27 -19.24
CA SER A 60 -6.15 1.23 -20.66
C SER A 60 -5.76 2.60 -21.24
N ARG A 61 -6.30 3.69 -20.66
CA ARG A 61 -6.03 5.08 -21.06
C ARG A 61 -5.05 5.79 -20.12
N THR A 62 -4.67 5.13 -19.03
CA THR A 62 -3.82 5.71 -17.99
C THR A 62 -2.33 5.61 -18.37
N PRO A 63 -1.54 6.70 -18.24
CA PRO A 63 -0.09 6.66 -18.45
C PRO A 63 0.63 5.65 -17.55
N GLU A 64 1.74 5.09 -18.02
CA GLU A 64 2.51 4.08 -17.28
C GLU A 64 3.11 4.62 -15.96
N SER A 65 3.41 5.92 -15.90
CA SER A 65 3.85 6.59 -14.66
C SER A 65 2.77 6.56 -13.58
N VAL A 66 1.52 6.89 -13.94
CA VAL A 66 0.37 6.83 -13.02
C VAL A 66 0.07 5.39 -12.60
N LYS A 67 0.20 4.41 -13.51
CA LYS A 67 0.07 2.99 -13.17
C LYS A 67 1.13 2.56 -12.14
N ARG A 68 2.39 2.96 -12.33
CA ARG A 68 3.46 2.69 -11.35
C ARG A 68 3.18 3.34 -10.00
N ALA A 69 2.72 4.58 -9.98
CA ALA A 69 2.29 5.25 -8.74
C ALA A 69 1.13 4.51 -8.06
N LEU A 70 0.16 3.99 -8.83
CA LEU A 70 -0.94 3.17 -8.31
C LEU A 70 -0.45 1.84 -7.72
N VAL A 71 0.46 1.13 -8.40
CA VAL A 71 1.07 -0.12 -7.88
C VAL A 71 1.81 0.16 -6.55
N SER A 72 2.56 1.26 -6.48
CA SER A 72 3.25 1.69 -5.26
C SER A 72 2.25 1.95 -4.12
N LEU A 73 1.16 2.66 -4.39
CA LEU A 73 0.13 2.95 -3.42
C LEU A 73 -0.59 1.67 -2.92
N ILE A 74 -0.89 0.74 -3.83
CA ILE A 74 -1.45 -0.58 -3.46
C ILE A 74 -0.47 -1.32 -2.54
N CYS A 75 0.82 -1.35 -2.88
CA CYS A 75 1.84 -2.03 -2.06
C CYS A 75 1.97 -1.42 -0.66
N GLN A 76 1.89 -0.08 -0.56
CA GLN A 76 1.97 0.65 0.72
C GLN A 76 0.76 0.36 1.61
N GLU A 77 -0.44 0.40 1.05
CA GLU A 77 -1.69 0.22 1.80
C GLU A 77 -2.06 -1.26 1.98
N PHE A 78 -1.35 -2.19 1.32
CA PHE A 78 -1.68 -3.62 1.29
C PHE A 78 -1.88 -4.21 2.69
N SER A 79 -3.01 -4.87 2.95
CA SER A 79 -3.27 -5.59 4.19
C SER A 79 -3.00 -7.07 4.00
N PHE A 80 -2.00 -7.61 4.70
CA PHE A 80 -1.70 -9.05 4.68
C PHE A 80 -2.64 -9.86 5.59
N LEU A 81 -3.27 -9.22 6.58
CA LEU A 81 -4.24 -9.87 7.45
C LEU A 81 -5.57 -10.12 6.73
N SER A 82 -6.04 -9.11 6.01
CA SER A 82 -7.33 -9.13 5.30
C SER A 82 -7.14 -8.56 3.90
N PRO A 83 -6.47 -9.30 3.00
CA PRO A 83 -6.25 -8.83 1.65
C PRO A 83 -7.60 -8.72 0.95
N SER A 84 -7.85 -7.55 0.36
CA SER A 84 -9.00 -7.38 -0.51
C SER A 84 -8.73 -8.14 -1.81
N GLU A 85 -9.60 -9.09 -2.16
CA GLU A 85 -9.53 -9.80 -3.45
C GLU A 85 -9.46 -8.81 -4.62
N ARG A 86 -10.16 -7.69 -4.47
CA ARG A 86 -10.17 -6.59 -5.43
C ARG A 86 -8.81 -5.93 -5.65
N TRP A 87 -7.95 -5.92 -4.63
CA TRP A 87 -6.58 -5.41 -4.77
C TRP A 87 -5.73 -6.41 -5.53
N ILE A 88 -5.93 -7.71 -5.32
CA ILE A 88 -5.28 -8.77 -6.09
C ILE A 88 -5.69 -8.70 -7.56
N GLU A 89 -6.99 -8.53 -7.84
CA GLU A 89 -7.49 -8.31 -9.21
C GLU A 89 -6.87 -7.07 -9.87
N ALA A 90 -6.78 -5.95 -9.15
CA ALA A 90 -6.13 -4.74 -9.66
C ALA A 90 -4.64 -4.97 -9.98
N LEU A 91 -3.92 -5.71 -9.13
CA LEU A 91 -2.52 -6.07 -9.39
C LEU A 91 -2.39 -6.97 -10.62
N LYS A 92 -3.33 -7.90 -10.84
CA LYS A 92 -3.38 -8.71 -12.07
C LYS A 92 -3.58 -7.86 -13.31
N LEU A 93 -4.44 -6.85 -13.25
CA LEU A 93 -4.64 -5.91 -14.36
C LEU A 93 -3.40 -5.06 -14.66
N LEU A 94 -2.63 -4.70 -13.62
CA LEU A 94 -1.46 -3.82 -13.73
C LEU A 94 -0.17 -4.56 -14.11
N LYS A 95 0.01 -5.79 -13.65
CA LYS A 95 1.27 -6.56 -13.78
C LYS A 95 1.12 -7.92 -14.48
N GLY A 96 -0.11 -8.32 -14.80
CA GLY A 96 -0.43 -9.60 -15.43
C GLY A 96 -0.95 -10.67 -14.47
N GLU A 97 -1.64 -11.68 -15.01
CA GLU A 97 -2.33 -12.72 -14.23
C GLU A 97 -1.42 -13.47 -13.25
N GLY A 98 -0.16 -13.70 -13.61
CA GLY A 98 0.79 -14.46 -12.78
C GLY A 98 1.21 -13.78 -11.48
N VAL A 99 0.91 -12.48 -11.28
CA VAL A 99 1.18 -11.79 -10.01
C VAL A 99 0.19 -12.19 -8.92
N GLY A 100 -1.05 -12.56 -9.29
CA GLY A 100 -2.08 -12.90 -8.31
C GLY A 100 -1.67 -14.03 -7.38
N ASP A 101 -1.17 -15.13 -7.93
CA ASP A 101 -0.78 -16.32 -7.16
C ASP A 101 0.42 -16.03 -6.26
N LYS A 102 1.42 -15.31 -6.78
CA LYS A 102 2.59 -14.88 -5.99
C LYS A 102 2.19 -14.00 -4.80
N VAL A 103 1.24 -13.08 -4.98
CA VAL A 103 0.73 -12.24 -3.88
C VAL A 103 0.02 -13.09 -2.83
N ARG A 104 -0.77 -14.09 -3.25
CA ARG A 104 -1.43 -15.02 -2.32
C ARG A 104 -0.41 -15.83 -1.53
N GLU A 105 0.65 -16.34 -2.16
CA GLU A 105 1.72 -17.06 -1.47
C GLU A 105 2.40 -16.20 -0.39
N VAL A 106 2.66 -14.92 -0.66
CA VAL A 106 3.22 -13.99 0.33
C VAL A 106 2.25 -13.79 1.50
N VAL A 107 0.97 -13.60 1.21
CA VAL A 107 -0.08 -13.49 2.24
C VAL A 107 -0.15 -14.73 3.11
N GLU A 108 -0.16 -15.92 2.51
CA GLU A 108 -0.23 -17.19 3.22
C GLU A 108 0.99 -17.37 4.12
N ARG A 109 2.19 -17.08 3.61
CA ARG A 109 3.43 -17.14 4.39
C ARG A 109 3.40 -16.17 5.57
N TYR A 110 2.94 -14.94 5.36
CA TYR A 110 2.80 -13.96 6.44
C TYR A 110 1.83 -14.44 7.52
N ARG A 111 0.65 -14.94 7.12
CA ARG A 111 -0.37 -15.43 8.06
C ARG A 111 0.14 -16.62 8.87
N LYS A 112 0.78 -17.58 8.21
CA LYS A 112 1.39 -18.74 8.87
C LYS A 112 2.48 -18.31 9.85
N GLY A 113 3.40 -17.44 9.43
CA GLY A 113 4.47 -16.94 10.30
C GLY A 113 3.93 -16.16 11.50
N ARG A 114 2.85 -15.40 11.32
CA ARG A 114 2.17 -14.69 12.42
C ARG A 114 1.53 -15.66 13.42
N GLU A 115 0.90 -16.73 12.94
CA GLU A 115 0.30 -17.77 13.80
C GLU A 115 1.37 -18.50 14.60
N GLU A 116 2.44 -18.94 13.93
CA GLU A 116 3.60 -19.61 14.56
C GLU A 116 4.25 -18.74 15.64
N GLU A 117 4.47 -17.45 15.35
CA GLU A 117 5.06 -16.51 16.31
C GLU A 117 4.11 -16.23 17.49
N THR A 118 2.79 -16.18 17.23
CA THR A 118 1.79 -16.00 18.28
C THR A 118 1.76 -17.20 19.22
N GLU A 119 1.74 -18.42 18.69
CA GLU A 119 1.79 -19.63 19.51
C GLU A 119 3.10 -19.77 20.27
N ARG A 120 4.25 -19.44 19.64
CA ARG A 120 5.56 -19.42 20.32
C ARG A 120 5.54 -18.51 21.55
N VAL A 121 5.02 -17.29 21.42
CA VAL A 121 4.90 -16.34 22.54
C VAL A 121 3.91 -16.84 23.59
N LYS A 122 2.77 -17.42 23.19
CA LYS A 122 1.81 -18.02 24.13
C LYS A 122 2.45 -19.15 24.92
N GLU A 123 3.24 -20.02 24.31
CA GLU A 123 3.96 -21.08 25.02
C GLU A 123 4.95 -20.53 26.05
N GLU A 124 5.70 -19.48 25.71
CA GLU A 124 6.61 -18.80 26.65
C GLU A 124 5.85 -18.23 27.85
N LEU A 125 4.71 -17.58 27.61
CA LEU A 125 3.84 -17.07 28.69
C LEU A 125 3.24 -18.19 29.54
N ARG A 126 2.77 -19.29 28.93
CA ARG A 126 2.27 -20.49 29.65
C ARG A 126 3.35 -21.06 30.58
N ARG A 127 4.62 -21.11 30.15
CA ARG A 127 5.75 -21.55 30.98
C ARG A 127 5.98 -20.59 32.16
N LEU A 128 5.96 -19.27 31.92
CA LEU A 128 6.09 -18.26 32.97
C LEU A 128 4.95 -18.28 34.00
N PHE A 129 3.72 -18.58 33.57
CA PHE A 129 2.57 -18.75 34.44
C PHE A 129 2.67 -20.03 35.26
N SER A 130 3.11 -21.13 34.64
CA SER A 130 3.31 -22.42 35.30
C SER A 130 4.34 -22.36 36.43
N GLN A 131 5.40 -21.56 36.24
CA GLN A 131 6.40 -21.25 37.29
C GLN A 131 5.81 -20.47 38.47
N ARG A 132 4.76 -19.68 38.22
CA ARG A 132 4.01 -18.93 39.24
C ARG A 132 2.84 -19.72 39.84
N GLY A 133 2.72 -21.01 39.50
CA GLY A 133 1.66 -21.88 40.01
C GLY A 133 0.32 -21.77 39.27
N ILE A 134 0.24 -20.95 38.22
CA ILE A 134 -0.96 -20.83 37.38
C ILE A 134 -0.89 -21.91 36.30
N ARG A 135 -1.78 -22.90 36.37
CA ARG A 135 -1.79 -24.08 35.49
C ARG A 135 -3.21 -24.45 35.10
N GLY A 136 -3.37 -25.10 33.95
CA GLY A 136 -4.64 -25.62 33.47
C GLY A 136 -4.80 -25.44 31.96
N ASP A 137 -5.55 -26.34 31.33
CA ASP A 137 -5.74 -26.35 29.87
C ASP A 137 -6.56 -25.15 29.36
N ALA A 138 -7.27 -24.47 30.26
CA ALA A 138 -8.03 -23.25 29.97
C ALA A 138 -7.18 -21.97 29.99
N VAL A 139 -5.87 -22.05 30.27
CA VAL A 139 -4.99 -20.87 30.30
C VAL A 139 -4.60 -20.48 28.88
N ASP A 140 -5.22 -19.41 28.38
CA ASP A 140 -4.89 -18.76 27.10
C ASP A 140 -4.22 -17.39 27.35
N PRO A 141 -2.87 -17.30 27.31
CA PRO A 141 -2.19 -16.03 27.54
C PRO A 141 -2.44 -15.03 26.43
N ASN A 142 -2.56 -13.75 26.81
CA ASN A 142 -2.55 -12.66 25.85
C ASN A 142 -1.12 -12.46 25.31
N PRO A 143 -0.83 -12.72 24.02
CA PRO A 143 0.51 -12.53 23.45
C PRO A 143 0.94 -11.06 23.41
N GLU A 144 -0.02 -10.11 23.39
CA GLU A 144 0.25 -8.66 23.31
C GLU A 144 1.03 -8.13 24.52
N VAL A 145 0.96 -8.81 25.66
CA VAL A 145 1.71 -8.40 26.86
C VAL A 145 3.19 -8.75 26.79
N HIS A 146 3.60 -9.56 25.80
CA HIS A 146 4.99 -9.97 25.65
C HIS A 146 5.77 -8.94 24.81
N PRO A 147 6.86 -8.34 25.34
CA PRO A 147 7.58 -7.25 24.67
C PRO A 147 8.11 -7.60 23.27
N SER A 148 8.43 -8.88 23.02
CA SER A 148 8.95 -9.31 21.71
C SER A 148 7.87 -9.51 20.66
N TRP A 149 6.60 -9.68 21.03
CA TRP A 149 5.55 -10.08 20.08
C TRP A 149 5.35 -9.01 19.02
N GLU A 150 5.18 -7.74 19.42
CA GLU A 150 5.01 -6.63 18.48
C GLU A 150 6.23 -6.47 17.54
N SER A 151 7.45 -6.59 18.08
CA SER A 151 8.68 -6.48 17.29
C SER A 151 8.79 -7.61 16.25
N SER A 152 8.46 -8.84 16.63
CA SER A 152 8.48 -9.98 15.70
C SER A 152 7.44 -9.83 14.59
N LEU A 153 6.24 -9.37 14.92
CA LEU A 153 5.19 -9.12 13.93
C LEU A 153 5.55 -8.01 12.94
N LYS A 154 6.17 -6.93 13.42
CA LYS A 154 6.71 -5.87 12.54
C LYS A 154 7.76 -6.43 11.58
N GLY A 155 8.69 -7.25 12.08
CA GLY A 155 9.71 -7.88 11.23
C GLY A 155 9.13 -8.85 10.20
N LEU A 156 8.08 -9.60 10.54
CA LEU A 156 7.36 -10.44 9.57
C LEU A 156 6.64 -9.62 8.51
N GLU A 157 6.00 -8.53 8.91
CA GLU A 157 5.28 -7.65 7.99
C GLU A 157 6.24 -6.93 7.04
N GLU A 158 7.39 -6.44 7.53
CA GLU A 158 8.40 -5.81 6.70
C GLU A 158 8.97 -6.78 5.66
N LYS A 159 9.28 -8.02 6.05
CA LYS A 159 9.70 -9.07 5.10
C LYS A 159 8.64 -9.34 4.03
N ALA A 160 7.37 -9.47 4.43
CA ALA A 160 6.28 -9.66 3.48
C ALA A 160 6.11 -8.45 2.54
N ARG A 161 6.28 -7.23 3.06
CA ARG A 161 6.26 -5.98 2.28
C ARG A 161 7.39 -5.93 1.25
N GLU A 162 8.60 -6.33 1.63
CA GLU A 162 9.75 -6.41 0.72
C GLU A 162 9.52 -7.44 -0.39
N GLU A 163 9.01 -8.63 -0.04
CA GLU A 163 8.67 -9.65 -1.04
C GLU A 163 7.61 -9.14 -2.02
N LEU A 164 6.58 -8.46 -1.50
CA LEU A 164 5.56 -7.82 -2.34
C LEU A 164 6.17 -6.77 -3.28
N ARG A 165 7.07 -5.91 -2.80
CA ARG A 165 7.78 -4.93 -3.65
C ARG A 165 8.58 -5.61 -4.76
N ARG A 166 9.28 -6.70 -4.45
CA ARG A 166 10.04 -7.49 -5.44
C ARG A 166 9.14 -8.10 -6.51
N ILE A 167 8.00 -8.68 -6.13
CA ILE A 167 7.03 -9.24 -7.07
C ILE A 167 6.44 -8.17 -8.00
N LEU A 168 6.32 -6.93 -7.50
CA LEU A 168 5.75 -5.80 -8.22
C LEU A 168 6.79 -4.96 -8.98
N ASP A 169 8.05 -5.39 -9.02
CA ASP A 169 9.18 -4.67 -9.63
C ASP A 169 9.28 -3.21 -9.14
N LEU A 170 8.95 -2.97 -7.88
CA LEU A 170 9.13 -1.67 -7.22
C LEU A 170 10.57 -1.64 -6.68
N SER A 171 11.53 -1.27 -7.55
CA SER A 171 12.93 -1.02 -7.18
C SER A 171 13.12 0.40 -6.69
#